data_AF-A0A527VM77-F1
#
_entry.id   AF-A0A527VM77-F1
#
_cell.length_a   1.000
_cell.length_b   1.000
_cell.length_c   1.000
_cell.angle_alpha   90.00
_cell.angle_beta   90.00
_cell.angle_gamma   90.00
#
_symmetry.space_group_name_H-M   'P 1'
#
loop_
_entity.id
_entity.type
_entity.pdbx_description
1 polymer ?
#
loop_
_entity_poly.entity_id
_entity_poly.type
_entity_poly.pdbx_seq_one_letter_code
_entity_poly.pdbx_strand_id
1 'polypeptide(L)' 'GNTSQPCLGSIVEALKGTERDPGLDPQWIRHISFYWEAVRNQYAAFESDLKGPASEVYLHEMPGGQFTNLK' A
#
# COMPACT_ATOMS: atom_id res chain seq x y z
N GLY A 1 -0.24 1.62 0.72
CA GLY A 1 -0.45 3.07 0.69
C GLY A 1 -1.45 3.44 1.76
N ASN A 2 -1.34 4.62 2.36
CA ASN A 2 -2.00 5.03 3.61
C ASN A 2 -1.41 4.31 4.84
N THR A 3 -2.20 3.59 5.63
CA THR A 3 -1.72 2.85 6.83
C THR A 3 -1.03 1.54 6.51
N SER A 4 -1.12 1.08 5.25
CA SER A 4 -0.39 -0.08 4.74
C SER A 4 0.97 0.31 4.15
N GLN A 5 1.81 -0.68 3.89
CA GLN A 5 3.16 -0.55 3.33
C GLN A 5 3.20 0.34 2.05
N PRO A 6 4.36 0.95 1.73
CA PRO A 6 4.54 1.68 0.48
C PRO A 6 4.29 0.81 -0.75
N CYS A 7 3.98 1.43 -1.89
CA CYS A 7 3.61 0.70 -3.11
C CYS A 7 4.78 -0.12 -3.64
N LEU A 8 4.67 -1.45 -3.58
CA LEU A 8 5.69 -2.40 -4.07
C LEU A 8 6.05 -2.14 -5.54
N GLY A 9 5.04 -2.00 -6.42
CA GLY A 9 5.27 -1.77 -7.84
C GLY A 9 6.02 -0.47 -8.12
N SER A 10 5.74 0.59 -7.37
CA SER A 10 6.46 1.87 -7.50
C SER A 10 7.92 1.78 -7.04
N ILE A 11 8.20 1.01 -5.97
CA ILE A 11 9.57 0.80 -5.51
C ILE A 11 10.37 -0.05 -6.51
N VAL A 12 9.77 -1.12 -7.03
CA VAL A 12 10.43 -1.99 -8.03
C VAL A 12 10.74 -1.20 -9.30
N GLU A 13 9.80 -0.41 -9.81
CA GLU A 13 10.06 0.41 -11.01
C GLU A 13 11.11 1.50 -10.74
N ALA A 14 11.15 2.08 -9.54
CA ALA A 14 12.15 3.08 -9.16
C ALA A 14 13.58 2.51 -9.07
N LEU A 15 13.74 1.22 -8.78
CA LEU A 15 15.05 0.55 -8.68
C LEU A 15 15.47 -0.18 -9.97
N LYS A 16 14.59 -0.22 -10.97
CA LYS A 16 14.83 -0.93 -12.22
C LYS A 16 16.04 -0.38 -12.97
N GLY A 17 16.96 -1.25 -13.36
CA GLY A 17 18.21 -0.91 -14.04
C GLY A 17 19.29 -0.30 -13.14
N THR A 18 19.09 -0.22 -11.82
CA THR A 18 20.12 0.20 -10.87
C THR A 18 21.02 -0.99 -10.46
N GLU A 19 22.14 -0.72 -9.79
CA GLU A 19 22.98 -1.77 -9.19
C GLU A 19 22.20 -2.65 -8.20
N ARG A 20 21.13 -2.12 -7.61
CA ARG A 20 20.28 -2.81 -6.63
C ARG A 20 18.92 -3.19 -7.21
N ASP A 21 18.84 -3.41 -8.53
CA ASP A 21 17.62 -3.88 -9.18
C ASP A 21 17.17 -5.21 -8.54
N PRO A 22 15.92 -5.29 -8.03
CA PRO A 22 15.42 -6.50 -7.37
C PRO A 22 15.13 -7.65 -8.34
N GLY A 23 15.13 -7.43 -9.67
CA GLY A 23 14.87 -8.45 -10.68
C GLY A 23 13.42 -8.96 -10.70
N LEU A 24 12.50 -8.20 -10.13
CA LEU A 24 11.07 -8.54 -10.10
C LEU A 24 10.36 -8.01 -11.35
N ASP A 25 9.53 -8.85 -11.97
CA ASP A 25 8.78 -8.47 -13.16
C ASP A 25 7.62 -7.51 -12.82
N PRO A 26 7.64 -6.25 -13.29
CA PRO A 26 6.58 -5.29 -13.03
C PRO A 26 5.23 -5.71 -13.63
N GLN A 27 5.22 -6.48 -14.71
CA GLN A 27 4.00 -6.97 -15.33
C GLN A 27 3.27 -7.94 -14.38
N TRP A 28 3.99 -8.89 -13.79
CA TRP A 28 3.42 -9.79 -12.79
C TRP A 28 2.95 -9.06 -11.53
N ILE A 29 3.70 -8.05 -11.07
CA ILE A 29 3.27 -7.22 -9.93
C ILE A 29 1.94 -6.52 -10.23
N ARG A 30 1.75 -6.00 -11.45
CA ARG A 30 0.46 -5.38 -11.85
C ARG A 30 -0.67 -6.41 -11.92
N HIS A 31 -0.44 -7.61 -12.45
CA HIS A 31 -1.45 -8.67 -12.47
C HIS A 31 -1.90 -9.06 -11.06
N ILE A 32 -0.95 -9.20 -10.13
CA ILE A 32 -1.24 -9.48 -8.72
C ILE A 32 -2.00 -8.29 -8.09
N SER A 33 -1.63 -7.05 -8.42
CA SER A 33 -2.34 -5.86 -7.96
C SER A 33 -3.80 -5.84 -8.40
N PHE A 34 -4.10 -6.17 -9.66
CA PHE A 34 -5.49 -6.24 -10.16
C PHE A 34 -6.31 -7.33 -9.48
N TYR A 35 -5.70 -8.49 -9.20
CA TYR A 35 -6.37 -9.54 -8.42
C TYR A 35 -6.75 -9.01 -7.02
N TRP A 36 -5.82 -8.36 -6.32
CA TRP A 36 -6.08 -7.82 -4.99
C TRP A 36 -7.09 -6.67 -5.00
N GLU A 37 -7.14 -5.86 -6.05
CA GLU A 37 -8.17 -4.84 -6.24
C GLU A 37 -9.57 -5.47 -6.37
N ALA A 38 -9.70 -6.53 -7.17
CA ALA A 38 -10.96 -7.27 -7.29
C ALA A 38 -11.38 -7.94 -5.96
N VAL A 39 -10.43 -8.54 -5.24
CA VAL A 39 -10.69 -9.11 -3.91
C VAL A 39 -11.09 -8.02 -2.92
N ARG A 40 -10.40 -6.88 -2.90
CA ARG A 40 -10.69 -5.75 -1.98
C ARG A 40 -12.13 -5.26 -2.11
N ASN A 41 -12.67 -5.20 -3.32
CA ASN A 41 -14.06 -4.80 -3.55
C ASN A 41 -15.08 -5.70 -2.81
N GLN A 42 -14.75 -6.96 -2.52
CA GLN A 42 -15.60 -7.88 -1.76
C GLN A 42 -15.65 -7.52 -0.27
N TYR A 43 -14.66 -6.77 0.22
CA TYR A 43 -14.53 -6.36 1.62
C TYR A 43 -14.95 -4.90 1.84
N ALA A 44 -15.75 -4.32 0.93
CA ALA A 44 -16.20 -2.93 1.01
C ALA A 44 -16.84 -2.55 2.36
N ALA A 45 -17.50 -3.50 3.04
CA ALA A 45 -18.10 -3.31 4.37
C ALA A 45 -17.08 -3.05 5.50
N PHE A 46 -15.79 -3.32 5.26
CA PHE A 46 -14.70 -3.19 6.23
C PHE A 46 -13.64 -2.17 5.78
N GLU A 47 -13.92 -1.41 4.72
CA GLU A 47 -13.03 -0.33 4.29
C GLU A 47 -12.94 0.73 5.38
N SER A 48 -11.70 1.11 5.71
CA SER A 48 -11.47 2.24 6.61
C SER A 48 -11.84 3.55 5.93
N ASP A 49 -12.46 4.49 6.65
CA ASP A 49 -12.80 5.84 6.18
C ASP A 49 -11.58 6.74 5.83
N LEU A 50 -10.37 6.19 5.77
CA LEU A 50 -9.15 6.92 5.43
C LEU A 50 -9.11 7.29 3.93
N LYS A 51 -9.40 8.57 3.64
CA LYS A 51 -9.40 9.11 2.28
C LYS A 51 -8.03 9.54 1.73
N GLY A 52 -6.92 9.33 2.45
CA GLY A 52 -5.60 9.65 1.92
C GLY A 52 -4.48 9.71 2.97
N PRO A 53 -3.26 10.11 2.55
CA PRO A 53 -2.13 10.28 3.45
C PRO A 53 -2.40 11.42 4.44
N ALA A 54 -2.43 11.12 5.73
CA ALA A 54 -2.49 12.13 6.79
C ALA A 54 -1.08 12.40 7.33
N SER A 55 -0.59 13.63 7.17
CA SER A 55 0.68 14.08 7.76
C SER A 55 0.66 14.15 9.29
N GLU A 56 -0.52 13.98 9.91
CA GLU A 56 -0.71 13.92 11.36
C GLU A 56 0.01 12.74 12.02
N VAL A 57 0.46 11.72 11.27
CA VAL A 57 1.23 10.59 11.83
C VAL A 57 2.49 11.01 12.60
N TYR A 58 3.10 12.14 12.21
CA TYR A 58 4.26 12.70 12.89
C TYR A 58 3.92 13.45 14.19
N LEU A 59 2.64 13.64 14.50
CA LEU A 59 2.17 14.30 15.71
C LEU A 59 1.71 13.31 16.79
N HIS A 60 1.14 12.17 16.39
CA HIS A 60 0.49 11.24 17.32
C HIS A 60 1.15 9.85 17.43
N GLU A 61 2.16 9.54 16.59
CA GLU A 61 2.98 8.30 16.61
C GLU A 61 2.20 6.96 16.62
N MET A 62 0.89 6.98 16.39
CA MET A 62 0.06 5.79 16.45
C MET A 62 0.44 4.78 15.35
N PRO A 63 0.72 3.51 15.70
CA PRO A 63 0.95 2.44 14.74
C PRO A 63 -0.23 2.32 13.76
N GLY A 64 0.03 2.12 12.47
CA GLY A 64 -1.00 2.18 11.41
C GLY A 64 -2.21 1.25 11.61
N GLY A 65 -2.03 0.07 12.21
CA GLY A 65 -3.13 -0.86 12.55
C GLY A 65 -3.98 -0.42 13.73
N GLN A 66 -3.50 0.49 14.57
CA GLN A 66 -4.22 1.04 15.70
C GLN A 66 -5.08 2.25 15.29
N PHE A 67 -4.69 2.98 14.25
CA PHE A 67 -5.43 4.15 13.75
C PHE A 67 -6.83 3.79 13.20
N THR A 68 -6.99 2.59 12.65
CA THR A 68 -8.28 2.11 12.11
C THR A 68 -9.13 1.36 13.15
N ASN A 69 -8.55 0.96 14.27
CA ASN A 69 -9.24 0.20 15.32
C ASN A 69 -9.73 1.11 16.47
N LEU A 70 -9.10 2.27 16.67
CA LEU A 70 -9.45 3.20 17.75
C LEU A 70 -10.48 4.27 17.36
N LYS A 71 -11.01 4.26 16.13
CA LYS A 71 -11.98 5.24 15.63
C LYS A 71 -13.36 4.63 15.45
#